data_AF-A0A933ZJ63-F1
#
_entry.id   AF-A0A933ZJ63-F1
#
_cell.length_a   1.000
_cell.length_b   1.000
_cell.length_c   1.000
_cell.angle_alpha   90.00
_cell.angle_beta   90.00
_cell.angle_gamma   90.00
#
_symmetry.space_group_name_H-M   'P 1'
#
loop_
_entity.id
_entity.type
_entity.pdbx_description
1 polymer ?
#
loop_
_entity_poly.entity_id
_entity_poly.type
_entity_poly.pdbx_seq_one_letter_code
_entity_poly.pdbx_strand_id
1 'polypeptide(L)'
;MSESSTPRHLSDANAWSEHEEESGVRDWEALGLRPRHRTPPIPVNTLSKCLRQSLPSQRPAPRSSPPQSFAPPSFPPRSPLPSLHSQDCPTDRTGQEPLFEVSSPFASQPPPPPTADSSRPARVTIESQARAMREAMARGDDESALLMGEALLALIPGDLHVGQCVAWCRRSLERRFLKRLGGAHQIPIPLVRGEPVQCLPLEPKEAFVLSLVDGATTVDDIVDISGMARVDALRTLWRLCERDVIWVEA
;
A
#
# COMPACT_ATOMS: atom_id res chain seq x y z
N MET A 1 -46.63 -48.36 -6.75
CA MET A 1 -45.17 -48.53 -6.84
C MET A 1 -44.57 -47.17 -6.55
N SER A 2 -44.08 -47.02 -5.33
CA SER A 2 -43.66 -45.76 -4.73
C SER A 2 -42.20 -45.52 -5.05
N GLU A 3 -41.89 -44.47 -5.80
CA GLU A 3 -40.51 -44.04 -6.00
C GLU A 3 -40.23 -42.83 -5.12
N SER A 4 -39.29 -43.08 -4.20
CA SER A 4 -38.74 -42.22 -3.18
C SER A 4 -37.89 -41.10 -3.77
N SER A 5 -38.32 -39.86 -3.59
CA SER A 5 -37.53 -38.66 -3.86
C SER A 5 -36.69 -38.32 -2.63
N THR A 6 -35.36 -38.42 -2.73
CA THR A 6 -34.40 -37.91 -1.73
C THR A 6 -33.50 -36.87 -2.41
N PRO A 7 -33.16 -35.76 -1.72
CA PRO A 7 -32.36 -34.68 -2.30
C PRO A 7 -30.85 -34.93 -2.06
N ARG A 8 -30.01 -34.65 -3.06
CA ARG A 8 -28.55 -34.56 -2.89
C ARG A 8 -28.07 -33.14 -3.19
N HIS A 9 -27.85 -32.44 -2.08
CA HIS A 9 -26.67 -31.64 -1.73
C HIS A 9 -25.86 -30.91 -2.81
N LEU A 10 -25.79 -29.58 -2.60
CA LEU A 10 -24.68 -28.67 -2.85
C LEU A 10 -23.28 -29.32 -2.79
N SER A 11 -22.44 -28.88 -3.73
CA SER A 11 -21.04 -28.45 -3.60
C SER A 11 -20.20 -29.01 -4.73
N ASP A 12 -19.85 -28.16 -5.70
CA ASP A 12 -18.56 -28.16 -6.43
C ASP A 12 -18.59 -27.04 -7.48
N ALA A 13 -18.34 -25.82 -7.01
CA ALA A 13 -18.04 -24.67 -7.86
C ALA A 13 -16.80 -23.96 -7.27
N ASN A 14 -15.67 -24.67 -7.24
CA ASN A 14 -14.34 -24.09 -7.04
C ASN A 14 -13.24 -25.00 -7.62
N ALA A 15 -13.43 -25.41 -8.87
CA ALA A 15 -12.38 -25.98 -9.70
C ALA A 15 -11.94 -24.94 -10.74
N TRP A 16 -11.44 -23.79 -10.29
CA TRP A 16 -10.76 -22.82 -11.14
C TRP A 16 -9.26 -23.10 -11.07
N SER A 17 -8.83 -23.97 -11.98
CA SER A 17 -7.54 -23.97 -12.68
C SER A 17 -6.28 -23.53 -11.91
N GLU A 18 -5.74 -24.44 -11.10
CA GLU A 18 -4.30 -24.50 -10.75
C GLU A 18 -3.41 -24.95 -11.93
N HIS A 19 -3.94 -25.00 -13.17
CA HIS A 19 -3.25 -25.61 -14.32
C HIS A 19 -2.73 -24.62 -15.37
N GLU A 20 -2.84 -23.30 -15.16
CA GLU A 20 -2.28 -22.27 -16.06
C GLU A 20 -1.02 -21.55 -15.53
N GLU A 21 -0.49 -21.94 -14.37
CA GLU A 21 0.77 -21.36 -13.85
C GLU A 21 2.05 -21.93 -14.52
N GLU A 22 1.95 -23.02 -15.29
CA GLU A 22 3.14 -23.68 -15.85
C GLU A 22 3.52 -23.20 -17.27
N SER A 23 2.64 -22.49 -17.97
CA SER A 23 2.89 -22.08 -19.36
C SER A 23 3.50 -20.67 -19.52
N GLY A 24 3.45 -19.83 -18.49
CA GLY A 24 4.09 -18.50 -18.49
C GLY A 24 5.57 -18.50 -18.09
N VAL A 25 6.08 -19.64 -17.64
CA VAL A 25 7.45 -19.80 -17.10
C VAL A 25 8.42 -20.34 -18.17
N ARG A 26 8.10 -20.23 -19.46
CA ARG A 26 9.00 -20.71 -20.54
C ARG A 26 9.50 -19.63 -21.51
N ASP A 27 8.99 -18.41 -21.44
CA ASP A 27 9.40 -17.32 -22.35
C ASP A 27 10.60 -16.49 -21.87
N TRP A 28 11.10 -16.71 -20.64
CA TRP A 28 12.20 -15.91 -20.07
C TRP A 28 13.60 -16.42 -20.43
N GLU A 29 13.75 -17.61 -21.01
CA GLU A 29 15.06 -18.13 -21.45
C GLU A 29 15.62 -17.36 -22.65
N ALA A 30 14.77 -16.67 -23.42
CA ALA A 30 15.19 -15.87 -24.58
C ALA A 30 15.93 -14.56 -24.23
N LEU A 31 15.84 -14.08 -22.98
CA LEU A 31 16.45 -12.81 -22.53
C LEU A 31 17.78 -12.98 -21.77
N GLY A 32 18.32 -14.20 -21.68
CA GLY A 32 19.67 -14.45 -21.13
C GLY A 32 19.85 -14.17 -19.63
N LEU A 33 18.78 -13.85 -18.90
CA LEU A 33 18.80 -13.58 -17.47
C LEU A 33 18.34 -14.82 -16.71
N ARG A 34 19.30 -15.69 -16.36
CA ARG A 34 19.02 -16.84 -15.50
C ARG A 34 18.66 -16.38 -14.09
N PRO A 35 17.51 -16.77 -13.52
CA PRO A 35 17.29 -16.71 -12.09
C PRO A 35 18.23 -17.71 -11.40
N ARG A 36 19.10 -17.25 -10.51
CA ARG A 36 19.91 -18.15 -9.69
C ARG A 36 19.01 -18.94 -8.74
N HIS A 37 19.24 -20.25 -8.73
CA HIS A 37 18.45 -21.28 -8.08
C HIS A 37 18.31 -21.16 -6.56
N ARG A 38 17.12 -21.57 -6.10
CA ARG A 38 16.80 -22.38 -4.90
C ARG A 38 17.79 -22.30 -3.72
N THR A 39 17.37 -21.60 -2.67
CA THR A 39 17.80 -21.93 -1.31
C THR A 39 17.14 -23.25 -0.85
N PRO A 40 17.86 -24.13 -0.15
CA PRO A 40 17.29 -25.36 0.41
C PRO A 40 16.31 -25.06 1.56
N PRO A 41 15.33 -25.95 1.82
CA PRO A 41 14.41 -25.79 2.94
C PRO A 41 15.14 -25.94 4.28
N ILE A 42 14.90 -24.99 5.18
CA ILE A 42 15.33 -25.08 6.58
C ILE A 42 14.43 -26.11 7.28
N PRO A 43 14.96 -27.12 7.97
CA PRO A 43 14.15 -28.07 8.73
C PRO A 43 13.48 -27.39 9.93
N VAL A 44 12.15 -27.29 9.88
CA VAL A 44 11.26 -26.96 11.01
C VAL A 44 11.15 -28.17 11.93
N ASN A 45 12.10 -28.36 12.86
CA ASN A 45 11.84 -29.19 14.03
C ASN A 45 12.91 -29.04 15.14
N THR A 46 12.75 -28.08 16.04
CA THR A 46 13.12 -28.21 17.47
C THR A 46 12.82 -26.92 18.21
N LEU A 47 11.62 -26.76 18.77
CA LEU A 47 11.40 -25.92 19.97
C LEU A 47 10.09 -26.31 20.71
N SER A 48 9.75 -27.59 20.71
CA SER A 48 8.73 -28.16 21.59
C SER A 48 9.39 -28.83 22.80
N LYS A 49 9.89 -28.06 23.80
CA LYS A 49 10.17 -28.65 25.12
C LYS A 49 10.38 -27.77 26.35
N CYS A 50 10.18 -26.45 26.30
CA CYS A 50 10.32 -25.63 27.51
C CYS A 50 9.18 -24.64 27.66
N LEU A 51 8.02 -25.08 28.16
CA LEU A 51 7.16 -24.31 29.08
C LEU A 51 6.05 -25.20 29.69
N ARG A 52 6.44 -26.31 30.31
CA ARG A 52 5.63 -26.96 31.36
C ARG A 52 6.40 -26.82 32.66
N GLN A 53 6.18 -25.72 33.39
CA GLN A 53 6.31 -25.64 34.84
C GLN A 53 6.07 -24.20 35.28
N SER A 54 4.87 -23.94 35.82
CA SER A 54 4.62 -23.18 37.06
C SER A 54 3.20 -22.63 37.04
N LEU A 55 2.24 -23.47 37.44
CA LEU A 55 0.99 -22.97 38.03
C LEU A 55 1.23 -22.71 39.51
N PRO A 56 0.93 -21.50 40.01
CA PRO A 56 0.40 -21.35 41.36
C PRO A 56 -1.13 -21.29 41.30
N SER A 57 -1.76 -22.29 41.92
CA SER A 57 -3.16 -22.27 42.36
C SER A 57 -3.50 -20.96 43.07
N GLN A 58 -4.54 -20.23 42.65
CA GLN A 58 -5.32 -19.40 43.57
C GLN A 58 -6.83 -19.41 43.23
N ARG A 59 -7.56 -20.03 44.17
CA ARG A 59 -8.91 -19.78 44.74
C ARG A 59 -10.03 -19.11 43.91
N PRO A 60 -11.27 -19.65 44.00
CA PRO A 60 -12.48 -19.01 43.48
C PRO A 60 -13.23 -18.11 44.51
N ALA A 61 -13.95 -17.12 43.95
CA ALA A 61 -15.13 -16.36 44.45
C ALA A 61 -14.90 -15.24 45.52
N PRO A 62 -15.71 -14.14 45.57
CA PRO A 62 -17.14 -14.09 45.21
C PRO A 62 -17.71 -12.82 44.49
N ARG A 63 -18.84 -13.06 43.80
CA ARG A 63 -20.10 -12.28 43.71
C ARG A 63 -20.12 -10.75 43.53
N SER A 64 -20.70 -10.37 42.38
CA SER A 64 -21.77 -9.37 42.16
C SER A 64 -21.65 -7.98 42.78
N SER A 65 -21.42 -6.99 41.92
CA SER A 65 -21.85 -5.60 42.13
C SER A 65 -22.72 -5.17 40.94
N PRO A 66 -23.86 -4.48 41.14
CA PRO A 66 -24.70 -3.98 40.06
C PRO A 66 -24.04 -2.78 39.36
N PRO A 67 -24.34 -2.53 38.06
CA PRO A 67 -23.83 -1.35 37.36
C PRO A 67 -24.49 -0.08 37.91
N GLN A 68 -23.66 0.85 38.37
CA GLN A 68 -24.10 2.21 38.71
C GLN A 68 -24.52 2.94 37.44
N SER A 69 -25.74 3.49 37.48
CA SER A 69 -26.31 4.39 36.48
C SER A 69 -25.46 5.65 36.36
N PHE A 70 -24.64 5.75 35.32
CA PHE A 70 -23.96 6.99 34.97
C PHE A 70 -24.98 7.99 34.41
N ALA A 71 -25.22 9.06 35.16
CA ALA A 71 -25.91 10.24 34.66
C ALA A 71 -25.07 10.91 33.56
N PRO A 72 -25.68 11.41 32.46
CA PRO A 72 -24.96 12.14 31.44
C PRO A 72 -24.46 13.50 31.97
N PRO A 73 -23.23 13.94 31.60
CA PRO A 73 -22.76 15.28 31.95
C PRO A 73 -23.59 16.34 31.20
N SER A 74 -24.19 17.25 31.95
CA SER A 74 -24.82 18.47 31.44
C SER A 74 -23.80 19.33 30.70
N PHE A 75 -23.96 19.46 29.39
CA PHE A 75 -23.20 20.41 28.58
C PHE A 75 -23.72 21.85 28.83
N PRO A 76 -22.84 22.85 29.06
CA PRO A 76 -23.26 24.24 29.12
C PRO A 76 -23.68 24.75 27.72
N PRO A 77 -24.60 25.73 27.65
CA PRO A 77 -25.09 26.28 26.39
C PRO A 77 -23.99 27.02 25.62
N ARG A 78 -23.92 26.77 24.31
CA ARG A 78 -23.03 27.43 23.36
C ARG A 78 -23.30 28.94 23.31
N SER A 79 -22.25 29.72 23.52
CA SER A 79 -22.25 31.16 23.18
C SER A 79 -22.36 31.36 21.67
N PRO A 80 -23.14 32.34 21.19
CA PRO A 80 -23.22 32.67 19.77
C PRO A 80 -21.97 33.41 19.29
N LEU A 81 -21.44 33.00 18.13
CA LEU A 81 -20.37 33.68 17.39
C LEU A 81 -20.83 35.07 16.93
N PRO A 82 -19.97 36.10 17.00
CA PRO A 82 -20.25 37.42 16.46
C PRO A 82 -20.11 37.45 14.93
N SER A 83 -20.98 38.27 14.34
CA SER A 83 -21.26 38.46 12.93
C SER A 83 -20.04 38.83 12.08
N LEU A 84 -19.98 38.22 10.89
CA LEU A 84 -19.17 38.68 9.76
C LEU A 84 -19.50 40.14 9.43
N HIS A 85 -18.52 41.01 9.65
CA HIS A 85 -18.50 42.35 9.09
C HIS A 85 -18.40 42.26 7.57
N SER A 86 -19.49 42.62 6.89
CA SER A 86 -19.43 43.17 5.54
C SER A 86 -18.70 44.50 5.61
N GLN A 87 -17.54 44.59 4.96
CA GLN A 87 -16.93 45.86 4.59
C GLN A 87 -16.91 45.94 3.06
N ASP A 88 -17.91 46.65 2.56
CA ASP A 88 -17.84 47.40 1.32
C ASP A 88 -16.68 48.39 1.35
N CYS A 89 -15.94 48.48 0.24
CA CYS A 89 -15.16 49.65 -0.12
C CYS A 89 -15.21 49.88 -1.64
N PRO A 90 -15.06 51.15 -2.09
CA PRO A 90 -15.98 51.75 -3.05
C PRO A 90 -15.34 52.15 -4.40
N THR A 91 -16.26 52.59 -5.25
CA THR A 91 -16.26 53.25 -6.56
C THR A 91 -15.01 53.98 -7.10
N ASP A 92 -14.89 53.87 -8.44
CA ASP A 92 -14.57 54.92 -9.43
C ASP A 92 -13.13 55.46 -9.54
N ARG A 93 -12.50 55.28 -10.72
CA ARG A 93 -12.25 56.42 -11.63
C ARG A 93 -11.56 56.04 -12.93
N THR A 94 -12.28 56.36 -13.99
CA THR A 94 -11.89 56.63 -15.36
C THR A 94 -10.74 57.66 -15.47
N GLY A 95 -9.80 57.37 -16.38
CA GLY A 95 -9.08 58.38 -17.16
C GLY A 95 -7.67 58.77 -16.68
N GLN A 96 -6.64 58.31 -17.39
CA GLN A 96 -5.75 59.16 -18.19
C GLN A 96 -4.62 58.34 -18.83
N GLU A 97 -4.59 58.41 -20.16
CA GLU A 97 -3.41 58.19 -21.00
C GLU A 97 -2.27 59.13 -20.59
N PRO A 98 -1.02 58.65 -20.68
CA PRO A 98 0.00 59.48 -21.29
C PRO A 98 0.65 58.76 -22.47
N LEU A 99 0.50 59.40 -23.62
CA LEU A 99 1.35 59.26 -24.79
C LEU A 99 2.82 59.43 -24.38
N PHE A 100 3.57 58.34 -24.34
CA PHE A 100 5.02 58.38 -24.52
C PHE A 100 5.38 57.65 -25.81
N GLU A 101 5.41 58.46 -26.85
CA GLU A 101 6.09 58.23 -28.10
C GLU A 101 7.60 58.08 -27.80
N VAL A 102 8.08 56.84 -27.73
CA VAL A 102 9.52 56.55 -27.79
C VAL A 102 9.75 55.71 -29.03
N SER A 103 10.25 56.38 -30.05
CA SER A 103 10.87 55.80 -31.23
C SER A 103 11.85 54.69 -30.83
N SER A 104 11.70 53.50 -31.39
CA SER A 104 12.84 52.60 -31.57
C SER A 104 12.68 51.81 -32.87
N PRO A 105 13.73 51.76 -33.71
CA PRO A 105 13.63 51.35 -35.09
C PRO A 105 13.39 49.84 -35.17
N PHE A 106 12.38 49.48 -35.95
CA PHE A 106 12.12 48.12 -36.42
C PHE A 106 13.26 47.71 -37.36
N ALA A 107 14.39 47.31 -36.78
CA ALA A 107 15.38 46.53 -37.48
C ALA A 107 14.89 45.08 -37.51
N SER A 108 14.55 44.62 -38.71
CA SER A 108 14.21 43.25 -39.06
C SER A 108 15.09 42.22 -38.33
N GLN A 109 14.61 41.70 -37.21
CA GLN A 109 15.23 40.55 -36.58
C GLN A 109 14.67 39.30 -37.29
N PRO A 110 15.51 38.48 -37.94
CA PRO A 110 15.04 37.23 -38.53
C PRO A 110 14.43 36.35 -37.43
N PRO A 111 13.40 35.53 -37.73
CA PRO A 111 12.81 34.64 -36.74
C PRO A 111 13.89 33.75 -36.14
N PRO A 112 13.88 33.53 -34.81
CA PRO A 112 14.86 32.65 -34.18
C PRO A 112 14.78 31.25 -34.83
N PRO A 113 15.91 30.58 -35.09
CA PRO A 113 15.91 29.23 -35.62
C PRO A 113 15.12 28.30 -34.70
N PRO A 114 14.43 27.28 -35.23
CA PRO A 114 13.69 26.33 -34.42
C PRO A 114 14.64 25.68 -33.40
N THR A 115 14.32 25.84 -32.13
CA THR A 115 15.05 25.31 -30.98
C THR A 115 15.03 23.78 -31.00
N ALA A 116 15.94 23.19 -31.76
CA ALA A 116 16.22 21.76 -31.74
C ALA A 116 17.19 21.46 -30.59
N ASP A 117 16.70 21.31 -29.34
CA ASP A 117 17.36 20.41 -28.36
C ASP A 117 16.59 20.09 -27.06
N SER A 118 15.29 20.43 -26.90
CA SER A 118 14.57 20.07 -25.66
C SER A 118 14.33 18.57 -25.46
N SER A 119 14.53 17.74 -26.49
CA SER A 119 14.30 16.27 -26.43
C SER A 119 15.51 15.48 -25.93
N ARG A 120 16.72 16.05 -25.96
CA ARG A 120 17.95 15.34 -25.65
C ARG A 120 18.16 15.03 -24.16
N PRO A 121 17.86 15.92 -23.18
CA PRO A 121 18.01 15.58 -21.77
C PRO A 121 16.98 14.54 -21.30
N ALA A 122 15.76 14.56 -21.86
CA ALA A 122 14.71 13.59 -21.51
C ALA A 122 15.09 12.15 -21.93
N ARG A 123 15.66 11.98 -23.13
CA ARG A 123 16.08 10.66 -23.63
C ARG A 123 17.21 10.04 -22.81
N VAL A 124 18.20 10.85 -22.40
CA VAL A 124 19.32 10.38 -21.55
C VAL A 124 18.80 9.93 -20.17
N THR A 125 17.81 10.62 -19.62
CA THR A 125 17.17 10.23 -18.35
C THR A 125 16.39 8.92 -18.48
N ILE A 126 15.64 8.73 -19.57
CA ILE A 126 14.90 7.48 -19.82
C ILE A 126 15.84 6.28 -19.96
N GLU A 127 16.88 6.38 -20.78
CA GLU A 127 17.83 5.26 -20.99
C GLU A 127 18.60 4.91 -19.70
N SER A 128 18.97 5.93 -18.92
CA SER A 128 19.63 5.72 -17.63
C SER A 128 18.71 5.05 -16.61
N GLN A 129 17.43 5.45 -16.52
CA GLN A 129 16.43 4.81 -15.68
C GLN A 129 16.15 3.38 -16.12
N ALA A 130 16.02 3.12 -17.43
CA ALA A 130 15.80 1.78 -17.96
C ALA A 130 17.00 0.84 -17.71
N ARG A 131 18.22 1.37 -17.73
CA ARG A 131 19.42 0.62 -17.33
C ARG A 131 19.41 0.32 -15.83
N ALA A 132 19.17 1.33 -15.00
CA ALA A 132 19.16 1.18 -13.55
C ALA A 132 18.06 0.22 -13.07
N MET A 133 16.87 0.23 -13.71
CA MET A 133 15.79 -0.72 -13.46
C MET A 133 16.26 -2.17 -13.69
N ARG A 134 16.88 -2.44 -14.85
CA ARG A 134 17.41 -3.78 -15.18
C ARG A 134 18.51 -4.22 -14.21
N GLU A 135 19.38 -3.31 -13.80
CA GLU A 135 20.42 -3.59 -12.81
C GLU A 135 19.85 -3.89 -11.42
N ALA A 136 18.78 -3.20 -11.00
CA ALA A 136 18.08 -3.51 -9.75
C ALA A 136 17.42 -4.90 -9.81
N MET A 137 16.75 -5.23 -10.91
CA MET A 137 16.17 -6.57 -11.12
C MET A 137 17.24 -7.66 -11.10
N ALA A 138 18.39 -7.43 -11.75
CA ALA A 138 19.50 -8.38 -11.75
C ALA A 138 20.08 -8.64 -10.34
N ARG A 139 19.92 -7.67 -9.42
CA ARG A 139 20.30 -7.81 -8.01
C ARG A 139 19.20 -8.42 -7.13
N GLY A 140 17.99 -8.63 -7.65
CA GLY A 140 16.82 -9.08 -6.89
C GLY A 140 16.19 -7.99 -6.00
N ASP A 141 16.54 -6.72 -6.27
CA ASP A 141 15.96 -5.56 -5.61
C ASP A 141 14.69 -5.11 -6.36
N ASP A 142 13.62 -5.86 -6.11
CA ASP A 142 12.33 -5.66 -6.74
C ASP A 142 11.68 -4.32 -6.34
N GLU A 143 12.01 -3.76 -5.16
CA GLU A 143 11.48 -2.46 -4.73
C GLU A 143 12.08 -1.32 -5.55
N SER A 144 13.41 -1.28 -5.67
CA SER A 144 14.07 -0.28 -6.50
C SER A 144 13.69 -0.41 -7.97
N ALA A 145 13.58 -1.65 -8.47
CA ALA A 145 13.13 -1.92 -9.83
C ALA A 145 11.70 -1.43 -10.08
N LEU A 146 10.78 -1.67 -9.13
CA LEU A 146 9.40 -1.19 -9.21
C LEU A 146 9.34 0.34 -9.27
N LEU A 147 10.06 1.02 -8.38
CA LEU A 147 10.09 2.48 -8.34
C LEU A 147 10.58 3.09 -9.66
N MET A 148 11.67 2.55 -10.22
CA MET A 148 12.19 3.00 -11.50
C MET A 148 11.28 2.68 -12.67
N GLY A 149 10.64 1.50 -12.65
CA GLY A 149 9.68 1.09 -13.68
C GLY A 149 8.42 1.96 -13.70
N GLU A 150 7.88 2.34 -12.53
CA GLU A 150 6.74 3.25 -12.44
C GLU A 150 7.10 4.66 -12.93
N ALA A 151 8.29 5.15 -12.57
CA ALA A 151 8.81 6.42 -13.09
C ALA A 151 8.95 6.40 -14.63
N LEU A 152 9.43 5.28 -15.19
CA LEU A 152 9.53 5.10 -16.64
C LEU A 152 8.17 5.07 -17.33
N LEU A 153 7.18 4.38 -16.76
CA LEU A 153 5.80 4.35 -17.31
C LEU A 153 5.13 5.73 -17.24
N ALA A 154 5.47 6.55 -16.26
CA ALA A 154 4.99 7.93 -16.19
C ALA A 154 5.57 8.79 -17.32
N LEU A 155 6.78 8.50 -17.78
CA LEU A 155 7.45 9.20 -18.89
C LEU A 155 7.04 8.66 -20.26
N ILE A 156 6.93 7.34 -20.40
CA ILE A 156 6.55 6.63 -21.61
C ILE A 156 5.37 5.70 -21.30
N PRO A 157 4.14 6.25 -21.28
CA PRO A 157 2.96 5.42 -21.13
C PRO A 157 2.82 4.49 -22.35
N GLY A 158 2.62 3.19 -22.10
CA GLY A 158 2.40 2.20 -23.15
C GLY A 158 3.62 1.36 -23.54
N ASP A 159 4.77 1.54 -22.89
CA ASP A 159 5.89 0.59 -23.04
C ASP A 159 5.52 -0.77 -22.41
N LEU A 160 5.29 -1.77 -23.27
CA LEU A 160 4.90 -3.11 -22.86
C LEU A 160 5.99 -3.81 -22.03
N HIS A 161 7.27 -3.59 -22.35
CA HIS A 161 8.37 -4.23 -21.63
C HIS A 161 8.51 -3.68 -20.22
N VAL A 162 8.43 -2.36 -20.06
CA VAL A 162 8.46 -1.74 -18.73
C VAL A 162 7.22 -2.15 -17.94
N GLY A 163 6.05 -2.18 -18.57
CA GLY A 163 4.80 -2.65 -17.96
C GLY A 163 4.89 -4.08 -17.43
N GLN A 164 5.46 -4.99 -18.21
CA GLN A 164 5.69 -6.38 -17.79
C GLN A 164 6.68 -6.47 -16.62
N CYS A 165 7.76 -5.69 -16.65
CA CYS A 165 8.74 -5.65 -15.56
C CYS A 165 8.11 -5.14 -14.26
N VAL A 166 7.32 -4.06 -14.32
CA VAL A 166 6.58 -3.51 -13.17
C VAL A 166 5.60 -4.54 -12.61
N ALA A 167 4.79 -5.18 -13.47
CA ALA A 167 3.84 -6.21 -13.05
C ALA A 167 4.54 -7.44 -12.43
N TRP A 168 5.73 -7.79 -12.91
CA TRP A 168 6.53 -8.86 -12.32
C TRP A 168 7.09 -8.45 -10.95
N CYS A 169 7.65 -7.25 -10.81
CA CYS A 169 8.18 -6.75 -9.54
C CYS A 169 7.09 -6.68 -8.47
N ARG A 170 5.89 -6.18 -8.83
CA ARG A 170 4.73 -6.16 -7.92
C ARG A 170 4.38 -7.56 -7.40
N ARG A 171 4.18 -8.53 -8.30
CA ARG A 171 3.87 -9.92 -7.92
C ARG A 171 4.96 -10.56 -7.06
N SER A 172 6.24 -10.27 -7.36
CA SER A 172 7.37 -10.77 -6.57
C SER A 172 7.34 -10.22 -5.14
N LEU A 173 7.09 -8.91 -4.98
CA LEU A 173 6.98 -8.26 -3.68
C LEU A 173 5.76 -8.74 -2.89
N GLU A 174 4.59 -8.88 -3.52
CA GLU A 174 3.39 -9.41 -2.87
C GLU A 174 3.64 -10.81 -2.31
N ARG A 175 4.22 -11.70 -3.13
CA ARG A 175 4.57 -13.07 -2.71
C ARG A 175 5.56 -13.06 -1.54
N ARG A 176 6.54 -12.15 -1.58
CA ARG A 176 7.55 -12.00 -0.53
C ARG A 176 6.94 -11.54 0.79
N PHE A 177 6.07 -10.53 0.78
CA PHE A 177 5.41 -10.03 1.98
C PHE A 177 4.37 -11.02 2.52
N LEU A 178 3.56 -11.62 1.67
CA LEU A 178 2.61 -12.66 2.08
C LEU A 178 3.31 -13.84 2.75
N LYS A 179 4.44 -14.30 2.18
CA LYS A 179 5.23 -15.38 2.78
C LYS A 179 5.78 -15.00 4.16
N ARG A 180 6.15 -13.73 4.38
CA ARG A 180 6.63 -13.23 5.68
C ARG A 180 5.50 -13.09 6.70
N LEU A 181 4.31 -12.73 6.25
CA LEU A 181 3.10 -12.65 7.08
C LEU A 181 2.49 -14.03 7.40
N GLY A 182 2.96 -15.10 6.75
CA GLY A 182 2.46 -16.46 6.98
C GLY A 182 1.32 -16.89 6.05
N GLY A 183 0.88 -16.02 5.13
CA GLY A 183 -0.16 -16.31 4.15
C GLY A 183 -1.24 -15.22 4.06
N ALA A 184 -2.13 -15.36 3.08
CA ALA A 184 -3.24 -14.41 2.87
C ALA A 184 -4.40 -14.60 3.86
N HIS A 185 -4.59 -15.83 4.34
CA HIS A 185 -5.69 -16.19 5.25
C HIS A 185 -5.35 -16.02 6.73
N GLN A 186 -4.16 -15.53 7.04
CA GLN A 186 -3.79 -15.31 8.42
C GLN A 186 -4.54 -14.12 9.00
N ILE A 187 -4.75 -14.15 10.31
CA ILE A 187 -5.47 -13.11 11.03
C ILE A 187 -4.45 -12.30 11.85
N PRO A 188 -4.18 -11.04 11.48
CA PRO A 188 -3.36 -10.17 12.31
C PRO A 188 -4.14 -9.75 13.56
N ILE A 189 -3.46 -9.81 14.70
CA ILE A 189 -4.00 -9.49 16.02
C ILE A 189 -3.23 -8.29 16.58
N PRO A 190 -3.91 -7.25 17.09
CA PRO A 190 -3.23 -6.10 17.66
C PRO A 190 -2.59 -6.48 18.99
N LEU A 191 -1.29 -6.14 19.16
CA LEU A 191 -0.50 -6.48 20.34
C LEU A 191 -0.58 -5.41 21.44
N VAL A 192 -1.45 -4.41 21.29
CA VAL A 192 -1.56 -3.24 22.19
C VAL A 192 -1.97 -3.68 23.61
N ARG A 193 -0.97 -4.03 24.42
CA ARG A 193 -1.10 -4.29 25.86
C ARG A 193 -0.37 -3.19 26.63
N GLY A 194 -1.07 -2.09 26.90
CA GLY A 194 -0.79 -1.23 28.06
C GLY A 194 -0.20 0.15 27.80
N GLU A 195 0.49 0.39 26.69
CA GLU A 195 0.90 1.76 26.27
C GLU A 195 -0.12 2.31 25.25
N PRO A 196 -0.59 3.55 25.40
CA PRO A 196 -1.52 4.13 24.43
C PRO A 196 -0.82 4.21 23.06
N VAL A 197 -1.47 3.68 22.02
CA VAL A 197 -1.02 3.71 20.60
C VAL A 197 -0.59 5.12 20.15
N GLN A 198 -1.06 6.16 20.86
CA GLN A 198 -0.70 7.56 20.68
C GLN A 198 0.78 7.89 20.91
N CYS A 199 1.55 7.02 21.56
CA CYS A 199 2.98 7.20 21.79
C CYS A 199 3.86 6.65 20.65
N LEU A 200 3.32 5.87 19.72
CA LEU A 200 4.08 5.43 18.54
C LEU A 200 3.96 6.46 17.41
N PRO A 201 5.07 6.91 16.81
CA PRO A 201 5.04 7.71 15.60
C PRO A 201 4.61 6.81 14.42
N LEU A 202 3.31 6.65 14.24
CA LEU A 202 2.73 5.92 13.10
C LEU A 202 2.48 6.88 11.94
N GLU A 203 2.82 6.44 10.72
CA GLU A 203 2.41 7.15 9.52
C GLU A 203 0.88 7.08 9.37
N PRO A 204 0.23 8.06 8.70
CA PRO A 204 -1.22 8.04 8.50
C PRO A 204 -1.74 6.76 7.84
N LYS A 205 -0.95 6.19 6.90
CA LYS A 205 -1.27 4.90 6.25
C LYS A 205 -1.20 3.72 7.22
N GLU A 206 -0.20 3.72 8.10
CA GLU A 206 -0.03 2.68 9.13
C GLU A 206 -1.16 2.73 10.15
N ALA A 207 -1.53 3.93 10.61
CA ALA A 207 -2.65 4.13 11.53
C ALA A 207 -3.99 3.69 10.91
N PHE A 208 -4.20 3.99 9.62
CA PHE A 208 -5.39 3.54 8.90
C PHE A 208 -5.45 2.01 8.79
N VAL A 209 -4.40 1.35 8.32
CA VAL A 209 -4.36 -0.12 8.24
C VAL A 209 -4.53 -0.75 9.61
N LEU A 210 -3.89 -0.20 10.65
CA LEU A 210 -4.06 -0.66 12.03
C LEU A 210 -5.52 -0.57 12.51
N SER A 211 -6.27 0.45 12.07
CA SER A 211 -7.70 0.57 12.41
C SER A 211 -8.59 -0.52 11.82
N LEU A 212 -8.11 -1.21 10.77
CA LEU A 212 -8.77 -2.37 10.16
C LEU A 212 -8.42 -3.69 10.86
N VAL A 213 -7.38 -3.70 11.68
CA VAL A 213 -6.91 -4.90 12.40
C VAL A 213 -7.74 -5.08 13.67
N ASP A 214 -8.82 -5.86 13.55
CA ASP A 214 -9.75 -6.18 14.63
C ASP A 214 -9.49 -7.54 15.30
N GLY A 215 -8.54 -8.32 14.77
CA GLY A 215 -8.25 -9.68 15.24
C GLY A 215 -9.22 -10.75 14.74
N ALA A 216 -10.07 -10.44 13.77
CA ALA A 216 -10.96 -11.39 13.10
C ALA A 216 -10.85 -11.36 11.57
N THR A 217 -10.43 -10.22 11.02
CA THR A 217 -10.29 -9.99 9.57
C THR A 217 -8.99 -10.59 9.04
N THR A 218 -9.02 -11.28 7.90
CA THR A 218 -7.81 -11.89 7.31
C THR A 218 -6.90 -10.85 6.63
N VAL A 219 -5.63 -11.18 6.40
CA VAL A 219 -4.70 -10.31 5.65
C VAL A 219 -5.26 -9.94 4.27
N ASP A 220 -5.88 -10.88 3.55
CA ASP A 220 -6.48 -10.64 2.24
C ASP A 220 -7.64 -9.65 2.31
N ASP A 221 -8.54 -9.84 3.27
CA ASP A 221 -9.68 -8.96 3.49
C ASP A 221 -9.23 -7.55 3.89
N ILE A 222 -8.21 -7.42 4.74
CA ILE A 222 -7.66 -6.12 5.13
C ILE A 222 -7.09 -5.39 3.90
N VAL A 223 -6.37 -6.12 3.05
CA VAL A 223 -5.83 -5.57 1.80
C VAL A 223 -6.96 -5.05 0.91
N ASP A 224 -8.04 -5.83 0.74
CA ASP A 224 -9.18 -5.48 -0.10
C ASP A 224 -9.98 -4.29 0.45
N ILE A 225 -10.20 -4.23 1.77
CA ILE A 225 -10.92 -3.14 2.44
C ILE A 225 -10.08 -1.84 2.44
N SER A 226 -8.76 -1.94 2.48
CA SER A 226 -7.88 -0.75 2.58
C SER A 226 -7.98 0.20 1.39
N GLY A 227 -8.39 -0.30 0.21
CA GLY A 227 -8.39 0.47 -1.05
C GLY A 227 -6.99 0.89 -1.53
N MET A 228 -5.92 0.41 -0.89
CA MET A 228 -4.53 0.68 -1.27
C MET A 228 -4.08 -0.29 -2.36
N ALA A 229 -2.97 0.03 -3.03
CA ALA A 229 -2.30 -0.96 -3.86
C ALA A 229 -1.91 -2.16 -3.00
N ARG A 230 -2.15 -3.39 -3.49
CA ARG A 230 -1.95 -4.63 -2.74
C ARG A 230 -0.55 -4.76 -2.13
N VAL A 231 0.49 -4.45 -2.91
CA VAL A 231 1.89 -4.39 -2.42
C VAL A 231 2.04 -3.41 -1.25
N ASP A 232 1.43 -2.23 -1.33
CA ASP A 232 1.56 -1.19 -0.30
C ASP A 232 0.84 -1.60 0.99
N ALA A 233 -0.37 -2.16 0.89
CA ALA A 233 -1.10 -2.66 2.05
C ALA A 233 -0.31 -3.78 2.77
N LEU A 234 0.20 -4.76 2.03
CA LEU A 234 1.03 -5.85 2.56
C LEU A 234 2.33 -5.32 3.18
N ARG A 235 2.96 -4.33 2.55
CA ARG A 235 4.15 -3.67 3.08
C ARG A 235 3.86 -2.95 4.40
N THR A 236 2.75 -2.23 4.47
CA THR A 236 2.30 -1.54 5.68
C THR A 236 2.00 -2.53 6.81
N LEU A 237 1.31 -3.63 6.52
CA LEU A 237 1.09 -4.72 7.49
C LEU A 237 2.42 -5.30 7.99
N TRP A 238 3.35 -5.59 7.08
CA TRP A 238 4.67 -6.09 7.46
C TRP A 238 5.43 -5.11 8.37
N ARG A 239 5.40 -3.81 8.08
CA ARG A 239 6.02 -2.79 8.94
C ARG A 239 5.40 -2.74 10.34
N LEU A 240 4.08 -2.92 10.45
CA LEU A 240 3.38 -2.98 11.74
C LEU A 240 3.80 -4.23 12.54
N CYS A 241 4.04 -5.36 11.86
CA CYS A 241 4.63 -6.55 12.48
C CYS A 241 6.06 -6.31 12.97
N GLU A 242 6.91 -5.68 12.15
CA GLU A 242 8.31 -5.38 12.52
C GLU A 242 8.43 -4.44 13.73
N ARG A 243 7.39 -3.64 14.00
CA ARG A 243 7.32 -2.73 15.15
C ARG A 243 6.60 -3.34 16.37
N ASP A 244 6.29 -4.64 16.34
CA ASP A 244 5.56 -5.36 17.40
C ASP A 244 4.20 -4.73 17.74
N VAL A 245 3.57 -4.03 16.78
CA VAL A 245 2.24 -3.42 16.97
C VAL A 245 1.16 -4.46 16.72
N ILE A 246 1.38 -5.34 15.76
CA ILE A 246 0.51 -6.47 15.43
C ILE A 246 1.35 -7.74 15.35
N TRP A 247 0.74 -8.87 15.66
CA TRP A 247 1.33 -10.19 15.39
C TRP A 247 0.36 -10.99 14.56
N VAL A 248 0.88 -11.98 13.83
CA VAL A 248 0.05 -12.84 12.99
C VAL A 248 0.02 -14.23 13.60
N GLU A 249 -1.19 -14.74 13.85
CA GLU A 249 -1.35 -16.09 14.37
C GLU A 249 -1.02 -17.10 13.25
N ALA A 250 -0.06 -17.99 13.54
CA ALA A 250 0.49 -18.95 12.58
C ALA A 250 -0.29 -20.26 12.57
#